data_AF-A0A433F401-F1
#
_entry.id   AF-A0A433F401-F1
#
_cell.length_a   1.000
_cell.length_b   1.000
_cell.length_c   1.000
_cell.angle_alpha   90.00
_cell.angle_beta   90.00
_cell.angle_gamma   90.00
#
_symmetry.space_group_name_H-M   'P 1'
#
loop_
_entity.id
_entity.type
_entity.pdbx_description
1 polymer ?
#
loop_
_entity_poly.entity_id
_entity_poly.type
_entity_poly.pdbx_seq_one_letter_code
_entity_poly.pdbx_strand_id
1 'polypeptide(L)'
;MLAGCAGKPDHRDQGEVFFETKINPDGTKLFAFSIGMPSRGDRDEGRGQRPSRGGNGGGRGGRDGGGEARGGNDRDAERMEAFYDTLSEKLFETQYCRNGYIEIDTHETEGRYHLLGECQESASEEDKLKFANPY
;
A
#
# COMPACT_ATOMS: atom_id res chain seq x y z
N MET A 1 -4.35 6.00 44.74
CA MET A 1 -5.00 6.27 43.45
C MET A 1 -3.90 6.33 42.41
N LEU A 2 -3.77 5.31 41.57
CA LEU A 2 -2.87 5.36 40.42
C LEU A 2 -3.75 5.63 39.20
N ALA A 3 -3.79 6.90 38.80
CA ALA A 3 -4.37 7.29 37.51
C ALA A 3 -3.34 6.97 36.43
N GLY A 4 -3.58 5.90 35.68
CA GLY A 4 -2.82 5.55 34.48
C GLY A 4 -3.63 5.95 33.26
N CYS A 5 -3.51 7.19 32.80
CA CYS A 5 -3.92 7.53 31.44
C CYS A 5 -2.86 6.98 30.50
N ALA A 6 -3.10 5.78 29.96
CA ALA A 6 -2.32 5.27 28.84
C ALA A 6 -2.59 6.19 27.64
N GLY A 7 -1.65 7.11 27.39
CA GLY A 7 -1.59 7.84 26.14
C GLY A 7 -1.47 6.83 25.02
N LYS A 8 -2.49 6.75 24.18
CA LYS A 8 -2.40 6.01 22.92
C LYS A 8 -1.23 6.61 22.14
N PRO A 9 -0.24 5.82 21.69
CA PRO A 9 0.75 6.35 20.78
C PRO A 9 0.01 6.83 19.53
N ASP A 10 0.16 8.12 19.24
CA ASP A 10 -0.19 8.75 17.97
C ASP A 10 0.69 8.12 16.89
N HIS A 11 0.31 6.92 16.45
CA HIS A 11 0.89 6.30 15.28
C HIS A 11 0.22 6.98 14.10
N ARG A 12 0.80 8.10 13.69
CA ARG A 12 0.45 8.78 12.44
C ARG A 12 0.37 7.70 11.36
N ASP A 13 -0.86 7.47 10.88
CA ASP A 13 -1.31 6.56 9.83
C ASP A 13 -0.29 6.41 8.67
N GLN A 14 0.76 5.63 8.91
CA GLN A 14 1.50 4.97 7.85
C GLN A 14 0.63 3.78 7.51
N GLY A 15 -0.19 3.95 6.47
CA GLY A 15 -1.27 3.06 6.03
C GLY A 15 -1.21 1.65 6.60
N GLU A 16 -2.08 1.37 7.57
CA GLU A 16 -2.19 0.08 8.25
C GLU A 16 -2.15 -1.08 7.25
N VAL A 17 -1.17 -1.97 7.40
CA VAL A 17 -1.04 -3.18 6.58
C VAL A 17 -2.04 -4.21 7.08
N PHE A 18 -2.91 -4.67 6.18
CA PHE A 18 -3.89 -5.70 6.43
C PHE A 18 -3.41 -7.01 5.82
N PHE A 19 -3.44 -8.08 6.61
CA PHE A 19 -3.12 -9.42 6.15
C PHE A 19 -4.02 -10.42 6.85
N GLU A 20 -5.01 -10.93 6.12
CA GLU A 20 -5.92 -11.97 6.59
C GLU A 20 -5.62 -13.29 5.89
N THR A 21 -5.81 -14.38 6.62
CA THR A 21 -5.56 -15.73 6.14
C THR A 21 -6.79 -16.59 6.32
N LYS A 22 -6.97 -17.55 5.42
CA LYS A 22 -8.08 -18.50 5.48
C LYS A 22 -7.63 -19.85 4.96
N ILE A 23 -7.77 -20.86 5.80
CA ILE A 23 -7.58 -22.26 5.40
C ILE A 23 -8.96 -22.87 5.11
N ASN A 24 -9.18 -23.30 3.87
CA ASN A 24 -10.41 -23.98 3.47
C ASN A 24 -10.40 -25.46 3.95
N PRO A 25 -11.59 -26.11 4.03
CA PRO A 25 -11.69 -27.51 4.47
C PRO A 25 -10.94 -28.52 3.58
N ASP A 26 -10.74 -28.19 2.30
CA ASP A 26 -9.96 -28.97 1.34
C ASP A 26 -8.43 -28.83 1.54
N GLY A 27 -8.01 -27.98 2.47
CA GLY A 27 -6.61 -27.69 2.76
C GLY A 27 -6.03 -26.56 1.91
N THR A 28 -6.81 -25.94 1.02
CA THR A 28 -6.38 -24.77 0.24
C THR A 28 -6.16 -23.57 1.16
N LYS A 29 -5.05 -22.86 0.97
CA LYS A 29 -4.67 -21.69 1.77
C LYS A 29 -4.87 -20.42 0.96
N LEU A 30 -5.72 -19.54 1.46
CA LEU A 30 -6.02 -18.25 0.86
C LEU A 30 -5.55 -17.13 1.77
N PHE A 31 -5.16 -16.01 1.19
CA PHE A 31 -4.88 -14.79 1.94
C PHE A 31 -5.43 -13.56 1.23
N ALA A 32 -5.72 -12.53 2.03
CA ALA A 32 -6.06 -11.20 1.57
C ALA A 32 -5.06 -10.21 2.16
N PHE A 33 -4.41 -9.44 1.29
CA PHE A 33 -3.42 -8.45 1.67
C PHE A 33 -3.87 -7.06 1.21
N SER A 34 -3.77 -6.04 2.06
CA SER A 34 -3.96 -4.65 1.62
C SER A 34 -3.08 -3.66 2.35
N ILE A 35 -2.62 -2.63 1.64
CA ILE A 35 -1.87 -1.52 2.24
C ILE A 35 -2.39 -0.19 1.72
N GLY A 36 -2.46 0.78 2.62
CA GLY A 36 -2.73 2.17 2.25
C GLY A 36 -1.47 2.79 1.68
N MET A 37 -1.55 3.30 0.45
CA MET A 37 -0.44 4.00 -0.16
C MET A 37 -0.79 5.48 -0.27
N PRO A 38 0.07 6.41 0.20
CA PRO A 38 -0.22 7.83 0.18
C PRO A 38 -0.63 8.25 -1.23
N SER A 39 -1.79 8.91 -1.32
CA SER A 39 -2.33 9.36 -2.60
C SER A 39 -1.42 10.43 -3.21
N ARG A 40 -1.48 10.60 -4.53
CA ARG A 40 -0.70 11.56 -5.33
C ARG A 40 -0.89 13.05 -4.95
N GLY A 41 -1.55 13.36 -3.83
CA GLY A 41 -2.18 14.64 -3.53
C GLY A 41 -1.76 15.39 -2.26
N ASP A 42 -1.07 14.79 -1.29
CA ASP A 42 -0.58 15.53 -0.11
C ASP A 42 0.79 16.15 -0.34
N ARG A 43 0.93 16.86 -1.47
CA ARG A 43 1.81 18.02 -1.47
C ARG A 43 0.96 19.15 -0.90
N ASP A 44 1.16 19.38 0.39
CA ASP A 44 0.92 20.64 1.08
C ASP A 44 0.79 21.78 0.05
N GLU A 45 -0.45 22.22 -0.13
CA GLU A 45 -0.79 23.33 -1.00
C GLU A 45 0.12 24.51 -0.68
N GLY A 46 1.03 24.77 -1.61
CA GLY A 46 1.72 26.04 -1.82
C GLY A 46 1.85 26.98 -0.63
N ARG A 47 2.95 26.88 0.12
CA ARG A 47 3.65 28.09 0.59
C ARG A 47 4.39 28.79 -0.55
N GLY A 48 3.67 29.08 -1.63
CA GLY A 48 4.03 30.16 -2.54
C GLY A 48 3.42 31.45 -2.01
N GLN A 49 4.07 32.09 -1.04
CA GLN A 49 3.70 33.46 -0.66
C GLN A 49 3.85 34.36 -1.91
N ARG A 50 2.72 34.68 -2.56
CA ARG A 50 2.60 35.90 -3.34
C ARG A 50 1.88 36.94 -2.49
N PRO A 51 2.53 38.06 -2.18
CA PRO A 51 1.90 39.36 -2.26
C PRO A 51 2.29 40.06 -3.55
N SER A 52 1.31 40.80 -4.03
CA SER A 52 1.22 41.52 -5.30
C SER A 52 2.22 42.67 -5.46
N ARG A 53 2.34 43.11 -6.74
CA ARG A 53 2.76 44.42 -7.26
C ARG A 53 4.25 44.75 -7.42
N GLY A 54 4.66 44.85 -8.69
CA GLY A 54 5.54 45.93 -9.17
C GLY A 54 6.46 45.51 -10.32
N GLY A 55 6.33 46.15 -11.49
CA GLY A 55 7.46 46.32 -12.41
C GLY A 55 7.32 45.76 -13.83
N ASN A 56 6.78 46.60 -14.72
CA ASN A 56 7.16 46.84 -16.11
C ASN A 56 8.28 45.96 -16.74
N GLY A 57 8.00 45.26 -17.85
CA GLY A 57 9.04 44.70 -18.72
C GLY A 57 8.50 43.70 -19.75
N GLY A 58 8.52 44.06 -21.03
CA GLY A 58 7.91 43.31 -22.12
C GLY A 58 8.67 42.07 -22.60
N GLY A 59 7.99 41.25 -23.40
CA GLY A 59 8.57 40.14 -24.14
C GLY A 59 7.49 39.33 -24.86
N ARG A 60 7.36 39.52 -26.18
CA ARG A 60 6.53 38.72 -27.09
C ARG A 60 7.33 37.48 -27.54
N GLY A 61 6.65 36.35 -27.70
CA GLY A 61 7.13 35.14 -28.38
C GLY A 61 7.73 34.12 -27.41
N GLY A 62 7.48 32.82 -27.50
CA GLY A 62 6.82 32.01 -28.50
C GLY A 62 6.56 30.62 -27.92
N ARG A 63 5.65 29.91 -28.58
CA ARG A 63 5.25 28.52 -28.35
C ARG A 63 6.42 27.58 -28.61
N ASP A 64 6.91 26.89 -27.57
CA ASP A 64 7.71 25.64 -27.60
C ASP A 64 7.66 25.09 -26.15
N GLY A 65 7.42 23.84 -25.80
CA GLY A 65 7.17 22.59 -26.47
C GLY A 65 6.85 21.56 -25.37
N GLY A 66 6.08 20.53 -25.73
CA GLY A 66 5.70 19.34 -24.97
C GLY A 66 6.04 19.27 -23.47
N GLY A 67 5.01 19.44 -22.63
CA GLY A 67 5.02 18.83 -21.30
C GLY A 67 5.00 17.31 -21.46
N GLU A 68 6.19 16.71 -21.53
CA GLU A 68 6.34 15.27 -21.56
C GLU A 68 5.93 14.72 -20.18
N ALA A 69 4.70 14.23 -20.12
CA ALA A 69 4.12 13.44 -19.05
C ALA A 69 4.83 12.07 -18.92
N ARG A 70 6.16 12.07 -18.72
CA ARG A 70 6.97 10.87 -18.53
C ARG A 70 7.03 10.42 -17.06
N GLY A 71 6.73 11.30 -16.09
CA GLY A 71 6.87 10.98 -14.67
C GLY A 71 5.67 10.30 -14.00
N GLY A 72 4.61 9.95 -14.74
CA GLY A 72 3.43 9.27 -14.20
C GLY A 72 3.62 7.77 -14.09
N ASN A 73 4.08 7.14 -15.18
CA ASN A 73 4.23 5.69 -15.26
C ASN A 73 5.33 5.15 -14.34
N ASP A 74 6.45 5.87 -14.21
CA ASP A 74 7.56 5.44 -13.35
C ASP A 74 7.15 5.38 -11.87
N ARG A 75 6.37 6.35 -11.41
CA ARG A 75 5.90 6.40 -10.01
C ARG A 75 4.87 5.34 -9.69
N ASP A 76 4.02 5.00 -10.65
CA ASP A 76 3.04 3.94 -10.47
C ASP A 76 3.70 2.57 -10.42
N ALA A 77 4.74 2.37 -11.24
CA ALA A 77 5.59 1.19 -11.17
C ALA A 77 6.31 1.09 -9.81
N GLU A 78 6.96 2.15 -9.34
CA GLU A 78 7.61 2.20 -8.02
C GLU A 78 6.63 1.89 -6.87
N ARG A 79 5.40 2.41 -6.94
CA ARG A 79 4.35 2.18 -5.94
C ARG A 79 3.90 0.71 -5.94
N MET A 80 3.77 0.12 -7.12
CA MET A 80 3.43 -1.29 -7.29
C MET A 80 4.57 -2.22 -6.83
N GLU A 81 5.82 -1.89 -7.12
CA GLU A 81 6.98 -2.64 -6.64
C GLU A 81 7.03 -2.65 -5.11
N ALA A 82 6.87 -1.48 -4.47
CA ALA A 82 6.81 -1.39 -3.01
C ALA A 82 5.65 -2.19 -2.39
N PHE A 83 4.51 -2.30 -3.09
CA PHE A 83 3.40 -3.15 -2.69
C PHE A 83 3.80 -4.63 -2.64
N TYR A 84 4.41 -5.14 -3.70
CA TYR A 84 4.85 -6.53 -3.79
C TYR A 84 6.01 -6.84 -2.83
N ASP A 85 6.92 -5.89 -2.61
CA ASP A 85 7.99 -6.03 -1.61
C ASP A 85 7.42 -6.20 -0.20
N THR A 86 6.47 -5.34 0.17
CA THR A 86 5.81 -5.41 1.49
C THR A 86 5.03 -6.73 1.65
N LEU A 87 4.36 -7.19 0.59
CA LEU A 87 3.69 -8.48 0.58
C LEU A 87 4.68 -9.64 0.78
N SER A 88 5.80 -9.61 0.07
CA SER A 88 6.87 -10.61 0.17
C SER A 88 7.42 -10.69 1.60
N GLU A 89 7.70 -9.54 2.21
CA GLU A 89 8.11 -9.46 3.61
C GLU A 89 7.06 -10.06 4.55
N LYS A 90 5.78 -9.74 4.36
CA LYS A 90 4.70 -10.30 5.21
C LYS A 90 4.53 -11.80 5.07
N LEU A 91 4.63 -12.34 3.86
CA LEU A 91 4.60 -13.78 3.64
C LEU A 91 5.82 -14.47 4.27
N PHE A 92 6.99 -13.85 4.19
CA PHE A 92 8.20 -14.34 4.84
C PHE A 92 8.11 -14.29 6.38
N GLU A 93 7.59 -13.21 6.96
CA GLU A 93 7.42 -13.10 8.42
C GLU A 93 6.42 -14.13 8.96
N THR A 94 5.28 -14.28 8.29
CA THR A 94 4.20 -15.16 8.74
C THR A 94 4.50 -16.63 8.48
N GLN A 95 5.30 -16.91 7.44
CA GLN A 95 5.53 -18.24 6.87
C GLN A 95 4.22 -18.91 6.43
N TYR A 96 3.23 -18.11 5.99
CA TYR A 96 1.92 -18.62 5.58
C TYR A 96 1.99 -19.37 4.26
N CYS A 97 2.60 -18.78 3.22
CA CYS A 97 2.94 -19.45 1.97
C CYS A 97 4.45 -19.72 1.92
N ARG A 98 4.86 -20.99 1.90
CA ARG A 98 6.27 -21.43 1.89
C ARG A 98 6.81 -21.68 0.50
N ASN A 99 5.96 -22.15 -0.43
CA ASN A 99 6.36 -22.48 -1.79
C ASN A 99 5.97 -21.40 -2.81
N GLY A 100 5.57 -20.23 -2.33
CA GLY A 100 5.03 -19.15 -3.14
C GLY A 100 3.50 -19.16 -3.21
N TYR A 101 2.96 -18.23 -3.99
CA TYR A 101 1.53 -18.02 -4.15
C TYR A 101 1.16 -17.76 -5.61
N ILE A 102 -0.12 -17.91 -5.90
CA ILE A 102 -0.76 -17.50 -7.15
C ILE A 102 -1.64 -16.30 -6.83
N GLU A 103 -1.49 -15.24 -7.62
CA GLU A 103 -2.34 -14.06 -7.55
C GLU A 103 -3.70 -14.37 -8.18
N ILE A 104 -4.78 -14.19 -7.41
CA ILE A 104 -6.17 -14.39 -7.87
C ILE A 104 -6.74 -13.07 -8.39
N ASP A 105 -6.55 -11.99 -7.65
CA ASP A 105 -7.04 -10.67 -7.98
C ASP A 105 -6.19 -9.59 -7.32
N THR A 106 -5.94 -8.50 -8.06
CA THR A 106 -5.25 -7.30 -7.56
C THR A 106 -5.96 -6.06 -8.05
N HIS A 107 -6.31 -5.18 -7.13
CA HIS A 107 -7.03 -3.95 -7.46
C HIS A 107 -6.73 -2.82 -6.47
N GLU A 108 -6.99 -1.58 -6.90
CA GLU A 108 -6.90 -0.39 -6.05
C GLU A 108 -8.32 0.11 -5.72
N THR A 109 -8.64 0.20 -4.43
CA THR A 109 -9.92 0.74 -3.94
C THR A 109 -9.64 1.68 -2.77
N GLU A 110 -10.24 2.87 -2.79
CA GLU A 110 -10.13 3.87 -1.71
C GLU A 110 -8.68 4.26 -1.36
N GLY A 111 -7.79 4.31 -2.36
CA GLY A 111 -6.38 4.65 -2.17
C GLY A 111 -5.54 3.54 -1.53
N ARG A 112 -6.08 2.33 -1.45
CA ARG A 112 -5.39 1.13 -0.96
C ARG A 112 -5.25 0.11 -2.09
N TYR A 113 -4.10 -0.55 -2.17
CA TYR A 113 -3.96 -1.75 -3.01
C TYR A 113 -4.39 -2.97 -2.23
N HIS A 114 -5.12 -3.84 -2.90
CA HIS A 114 -5.63 -5.10 -2.38
C HIS A 114 -5.14 -6.24 -3.29
N LEU A 115 -4.71 -7.35 -2.68
CA LEU A 115 -4.37 -8.58 -3.39
C LEU A 115 -5.01 -9.78 -2.68
N LEU A 116 -5.70 -10.60 -3.46
CA LEU A 116 -6.16 -11.93 -3.05
C LEU A 116 -5.23 -12.97 -3.66
N GLY A 117 -4.73 -13.88 -2.82
CA GLY A 117 -3.81 -14.91 -3.27
C GLY A 117 -4.12 -16.29 -2.69
N GLU A 118 -3.65 -17.31 -3.41
CA GLU A 118 -3.67 -18.72 -2.99
C GLU A 118 -2.24 -19.22 -2.83
N CYS A 119 -1.91 -19.87 -1.71
CA CYS A 119 -0.60 -20.51 -1.60
C CYS A 119 -0.52 -21.73 -2.53
N GLN A 120 0.64 -21.98 -3.12
CA GLN A 120 0.84 -23.14 -3.99
C GLN A 120 0.83 -24.47 -3.23
N GLU A 121 1.09 -24.45 -1.92
CA GLU A 121 1.01 -25.62 -1.06
C GLU A 121 -0.26 -25.66 -0.19
N SER A 122 -0.72 -26.88 0.09
CA SER A 122 -1.81 -27.11 1.04
C SER A 122 -1.37 -26.86 2.50
N ALA A 123 -2.35 -26.56 3.35
CA ALA A 123 -2.14 -26.38 4.78
C ALA A 123 -1.63 -27.65 5.45
N SER A 124 -0.54 -27.53 6.21
CA SER A 124 -0.10 -28.57 7.13
C SER A 124 -1.01 -28.61 8.38
N GLU A 125 -0.90 -29.66 9.18
CA GLU A 125 -1.58 -29.72 10.49
C GLU A 125 -1.13 -28.58 11.42
N GLU A 126 0.14 -28.17 11.33
CA GLU A 126 0.67 -27.03 12.07
C GLU A 126 0.06 -25.70 11.59
N ASP A 127 -0.13 -25.53 10.27
CA ASP A 127 -0.77 -24.34 9.71
C ASP A 127 -2.20 -24.20 10.24
N LYS A 128 -2.95 -25.30 10.34
CA LYS A 128 -4.32 -25.30 10.88
C LYS A 128 -4.39 -24.89 12.35
N LEU A 129 -3.36 -25.20 13.13
CA LEU A 129 -3.26 -24.81 14.53
C LEU A 129 -2.84 -23.34 14.68
N LYS A 130 -1.90 -22.88 13.84
CA LYS A 130 -1.33 -21.53 13.90
C LYS A 130 -2.25 -20.47 13.30
N PHE A 131 -2.97 -20.80 12.22
CA PHE A 131 -3.83 -19.89 11.45
C PHE A 131 -5.30 -20.33 11.52
N ALA A 132 -5.74 -20.76 12.70
CA ALA A 132 -7.13 -21.14 12.90
C ALA A 132 -8.05 -19.97 12.49
N ASN A 133 -8.95 -20.23 11.55
CA ASN A 133 -9.84 -19.20 11.01
C ASN A 133 -10.67 -18.59 12.16
N PRO A 134 -10.77 -17.24 12.24
CA PRO A 134 -11.72 -16.61 13.16
C PRO A 134 -13.15 -17.03 12.79
N TYR A 135 -13.95 -17.36 13.81
CA TYR A 135 -15.34 -17.83 13.68
C TYR A 135 -16.33 -16.69 13.41
#